data_AF-A0AAU9THM1-F1
#
_entry.id   AF-A0AAU9THM1-F1
#
_cell.length_a   1.000
_cell.length_b   1.000
_cell.length_c   1.000
_cell.angle_alpha   90.00
_cell.angle_beta   90.00
_cell.angle_gamma   90.00
#
_symmetry.space_group_name_H-M   'P 1'
#
loop_
_entity.id
_entity.type
_entity.pdbx_description
1 polymer ?
#
loop_
_entity_poly.entity_id
_entity_poly.type
_entity_poly.pdbx_seq_one_letter_code
_entity_poly.pdbx_strand_id
1 'polypeptide(L)'
;MTKLIAIEGSAGRGQRTGYVCCTQEWEASLASSEDGLDSATLSALAAEAAEWRTVQDGQRILTTTPSVLGGCRAQVYRVAGATQWYTAVIVGVNEHTGELTVTDDTVLEEHSEDPALVQMRLLGDGVIESIMRGEVVGVMPRRSRSNLQVSY
;
A
#
# COMPACT_ATOMS: atom_id res chain seq x y z
N MET A 1 -3.82 21.43 4.42
CA MET A 1 -2.85 21.76 5.49
C MET A 1 -2.68 23.27 5.51
N THR A 2 -3.36 23.97 6.43
CA THR A 2 -3.33 25.43 6.54
C THR A 2 -2.20 25.84 7.47
N LYS A 3 -1.24 26.62 6.98
CA LYS A 3 -0.15 27.15 7.82
C LYS A 3 -0.51 28.56 8.28
N LEU A 4 -0.70 28.75 9.58
CA LEU A 4 -0.88 30.07 10.21
C LEU A 4 0.48 30.77 10.28
N ILE A 5 0.60 31.95 9.65
CA ILE A 5 1.78 32.80 9.78
C ILE A 5 1.40 33.95 10.72
N ALA A 6 2.04 34.03 11.87
CA ALA A 6 1.89 35.17 12.78
C ALA A 6 2.81 36.30 12.29
N ILE A 7 2.24 37.49 12.05
CA ILE A 7 3.02 38.69 11.76
C ILE A 7 3.04 39.52 13.04
N GLU A 8 4.20 39.58 13.71
CA GLU A 8 4.41 40.43 14.88
C GLU A 8 4.52 41.90 14.45
N GLY A 9 3.46 42.67 14.69
CA GLY A 9 3.46 44.14 14.60
C GLY A 9 3.66 44.74 15.98
N SER A 10 4.83 45.32 16.23
CA SER A 10 5.19 45.94 17.51
C SER A 10 4.33 47.17 17.83
N ALA A 11 3.66 47.05 18.98
CA ALA A 11 2.87 47.99 19.78
C ALA A 11 2.80 49.49 19.39
N GLY A 12 1.60 49.91 19.01
CA GLY A 12 1.14 51.30 19.03
C GLY A 12 -0.39 51.38 19.19
N ARG A 13 -0.87 51.23 20.43
CA ARG A 13 -2.25 51.48 20.92
C ARG A 13 -3.42 50.92 20.06
N GLY A 14 -3.91 49.75 20.47
CA GLY A 14 -5.31 49.34 20.37
C GLY A 14 -5.82 49.01 18.95
N GLN A 15 -5.49 47.83 18.42
CA GLN A 15 -6.17 47.29 17.25
C GLN A 15 -6.42 45.78 17.40
N ARG A 16 -7.67 45.38 17.13
CA ARG A 16 -8.13 43.99 17.10
C ARG A 16 -7.27 43.20 16.12
N THR A 17 -6.71 42.07 16.57
CA THR A 17 -6.05 41.07 15.73
C THR A 17 -7.08 40.47 14.77
N GLY A 18 -7.21 41.05 13.58
CA GLY A 18 -7.94 40.45 12.48
C GLY A 18 -7.02 39.46 11.79
N TYR A 19 -7.31 38.16 11.92
CA TYR A 19 -6.68 37.15 11.06
C TYR A 19 -7.30 37.30 9.66
N VAL A 20 -6.55 37.87 8.72
CA VAL A 20 -6.92 37.83 7.31
C VAL A 20 -6.56 36.45 6.79
N CYS A 21 -7.58 35.64 6.49
CA CYS A 21 -7.39 34.39 5.78
C CYS A 21 -6.99 34.73 4.35
N CYS A 22 -5.69 34.68 4.05
CA CYS A 22 -5.21 34.77 2.68
C CYS A 22 -5.34 33.36 2.08
N THR A 23 -6.45 33.09 1.39
CA THR A 23 -6.51 31.97 0.45
C THR A 23 -5.65 32.36 -0.74
N GLN A 24 -4.38 31.96 -0.70
CA GLN A 24 -3.53 32.04 -1.88
C GLN A 24 -4.09 31.04 -2.89
N GLU A 25 -4.77 31.56 -3.92
CA GLU A 25 -5.20 30.76 -5.05
C GLU A 25 -3.96 30.19 -5.74
N TRP A 26 -4.07 28.91 -6.12
CA TRP A 26 -3.00 28.22 -6.82
C TRP A 26 -2.76 28.89 -8.17
N GLU A 27 -1.61 29.57 -8.33
CA GLU A 27 -1.19 30.14 -9.60
C GLU A 27 -0.50 29.06 -10.45
N ALA A 28 -1.27 28.46 -11.37
CA ALA A 28 -0.77 27.45 -12.32
C ALA A 28 0.41 27.95 -13.16
N SER A 29 0.55 29.27 -13.33
CA SER A 29 1.68 29.93 -14.00
C SER A 29 3.03 29.70 -13.31
N LEU A 30 3.06 29.52 -11.99
CA LEU A 30 4.31 29.23 -11.24
C LEU A 30 4.70 27.74 -11.28
N ALA A 31 3.78 26.85 -11.68
CA ALA A 31 4.04 25.42 -11.81
C ALA A 31 4.63 25.03 -13.17
N SER A 32 4.55 25.93 -14.16
CA SER A 32 5.10 25.69 -15.49
C SER A 32 6.60 25.97 -15.49
N SER A 33 7.41 24.94 -15.26
CA SER A 33 8.86 25.03 -15.50
C SER A 33 9.09 25.09 -17.02
N GLU A 34 9.87 26.07 -17.48
CA GLU A 34 10.19 26.26 -18.91
C GLU A 34 11.18 25.19 -19.45
N ASP A 35 11.80 24.44 -18.54
CA ASP A 35 12.52 23.20 -18.86
C ASP A 35 11.51 22.06 -18.95
N GLY A 36 11.27 21.58 -20.18
CA GLY A 36 10.46 20.38 -20.38
C GLY A 36 11.00 19.23 -19.54
N LEU A 37 10.12 18.54 -18.80
CA LEU A 37 10.51 17.38 -18.02
C LEU A 37 11.20 16.36 -18.92
N ASP A 38 12.41 15.95 -18.54
CA ASP A 38 13.19 15.01 -19.31
C ASP A 38 12.44 13.67 -19.42
N SER A 39 12.59 13.00 -20.57
CA SER A 39 11.90 11.73 -20.82
C SER A 39 12.22 10.67 -19.77
N ALA A 40 13.38 10.74 -19.12
CA ALA A 40 13.75 9.81 -18.06
C ALA A 40 12.94 10.05 -16.78
N THR A 41 12.78 11.32 -16.36
CA THR A 41 11.89 11.68 -15.24
C THR A 41 10.44 11.29 -15.50
N LEU A 42 9.91 11.53 -16.71
CA LEU A 42 8.56 11.10 -17.06
C LEU A 42 8.41 9.57 -17.01
N SER A 43 9.40 8.83 -17.50
CA SER A 43 9.41 7.37 -17.43
C SER A 43 9.50 6.86 -16.00
N ALA A 44 10.32 7.48 -15.16
CA ALA A 44 10.47 7.13 -13.75
C ALA A 44 9.16 7.39 -12.98
N LEU A 45 8.52 8.54 -13.20
CA LEU A 45 7.23 8.87 -12.60
C LEU A 45 6.13 7.90 -13.06
N ALA A 46 6.12 7.53 -14.35
CA ALA A 46 5.16 6.56 -14.87
C ALA A 46 5.33 5.17 -14.25
N ALA A 47 6.58 4.73 -14.04
CA ALA A 47 6.90 3.47 -13.36
C ALA A 47 6.45 3.53 -11.90
N GLU A 48 6.80 4.58 -11.17
CA GLU A 48 6.37 4.81 -9.80
C GLU A 48 4.83 4.77 -9.71
N ALA A 49 4.13 5.54 -10.54
CA ALA A 49 2.67 5.56 -10.57
C ALA A 49 2.05 4.20 -10.90
N ALA A 50 2.72 3.33 -11.67
CA ALA A 50 2.28 1.96 -11.90
C ALA A 50 2.43 1.08 -10.65
N GLU A 51 3.54 1.23 -9.91
CA GLU A 51 3.74 0.53 -8.63
C GLU A 51 2.70 0.95 -7.59
N TRP A 52 2.43 2.25 -7.45
CA TRP A 52 1.38 2.75 -6.54
C TRP A 52 0.00 2.22 -6.90
N ARG A 53 -0.36 2.20 -8.19
CA ARG A 53 -1.63 1.61 -8.65
C ARG A 53 -1.71 0.13 -8.28
N THR A 54 -0.63 -0.62 -8.52
CA THR A 54 -0.56 -2.04 -8.13
C THR A 54 -0.79 -2.23 -6.63
N VAL A 55 -0.21 -1.39 -5.77
CA VAL A 55 -0.44 -1.44 -4.32
C VAL A 55 -1.90 -1.13 -3.98
N GLN A 56 -2.49 -0.07 -4.56
CA GLN A 56 -3.89 0.29 -4.34
C GLN A 56 -4.85 -0.81 -4.78
N ASP A 57 -4.56 -1.41 -5.92
CA ASP A 57 -5.34 -2.49 -6.48
C ASP A 57 -5.26 -3.77 -5.64
N GLY A 58 -4.07 -4.10 -5.14
CA GLY A 58 -3.89 -5.17 -4.16
C GLY A 58 -4.74 -4.94 -2.91
N GLN A 59 -4.71 -3.74 -2.34
CA GLN A 59 -5.56 -3.38 -1.17
C GLN A 59 -7.04 -3.49 -1.46
N ARG A 60 -7.47 -3.02 -2.65
CA ARG A 60 -8.86 -3.12 -3.06
C ARG A 60 -9.31 -4.57 -3.18
N ILE A 61 -8.49 -5.45 -3.78
CA ILE A 61 -8.82 -6.88 -3.87
C ILE A 61 -8.95 -7.49 -2.47
N LEU A 62 -7.98 -7.23 -1.59
CA LEU A 62 -7.94 -7.73 -0.20
C LEU A 62 -9.21 -7.39 0.59
N THR A 63 -9.78 -6.21 0.36
CA THR A 63 -10.91 -5.70 1.14
C THR A 63 -12.27 -5.91 0.47
N THR A 64 -12.35 -5.83 -0.85
CA THR A 64 -13.64 -5.85 -1.58
C THR A 64 -13.97 -7.19 -2.20
N THR A 65 -12.95 -7.98 -2.55
CA THR A 65 -13.13 -9.28 -3.21
C THR A 65 -12.27 -10.34 -2.51
N PRO A 66 -12.45 -10.59 -1.21
CA PRO A 66 -11.60 -11.52 -0.47
C PRO A 66 -11.81 -13.00 -0.86
N SER A 67 -12.95 -13.35 -1.47
CA SER A 67 -13.29 -14.73 -1.85
C SER A 67 -12.40 -15.32 -2.95
N VAL A 68 -11.77 -14.49 -3.80
CA VAL A 68 -10.88 -14.95 -4.87
C VAL A 68 -9.44 -15.19 -4.41
N LEU A 69 -9.16 -14.97 -3.13
CA LEU A 69 -7.81 -15.00 -2.58
C LEU A 69 -7.38 -16.36 -2.04
N GLY A 70 -8.28 -17.35 -2.04
CA GLY A 70 -7.95 -18.71 -1.60
C GLY A 70 -6.76 -19.30 -2.34
N GLY A 71 -5.69 -19.63 -1.62
CA GLY A 71 -4.44 -20.17 -2.15
C GLY A 71 -3.42 -19.11 -2.62
N CYS A 72 -3.74 -17.82 -2.54
CA CYS A 72 -2.77 -16.75 -2.78
C CYS A 72 -1.78 -16.64 -1.61
N ARG A 73 -0.55 -16.20 -1.91
CA ARG A 73 0.42 -15.84 -0.88
C ARG A 73 0.33 -14.36 -0.57
N ALA A 74 0.48 -14.01 0.69
CA ALA A 74 0.50 -12.64 1.14
C ALA A 74 1.61 -12.42 2.18
N GLN A 75 2.10 -11.19 2.24
CA GLN A 75 2.87 -10.70 3.35
C GLN A 75 1.94 -9.97 4.30
N VAL A 76 2.03 -10.28 5.59
CA VAL A 76 1.19 -9.68 6.62
C VAL A 76 2.08 -9.04 7.66
N TYR A 77 1.74 -7.82 8.03
CA TYR A 77 2.46 -7.08 9.05
C TYR A 77 1.86 -7.36 10.43
N ARG A 78 2.66 -7.96 11.32
CA ARG A 78 2.27 -8.19 12.71
C ARG A 78 2.75 -7.04 13.59
N VAL A 79 1.83 -6.45 14.34
CA VAL A 79 2.13 -5.38 15.32
C VAL A 79 2.50 -5.97 16.69
N ALA A 80 1.95 -7.13 17.04
CA ALA A 80 2.10 -7.72 18.37
C ALA A 80 3.46 -8.44 18.55
N GLY A 81 4.23 -8.05 19.56
CA GLY A 81 5.42 -8.76 20.08
C GLY A 81 6.72 -8.47 19.34
N ALA A 82 6.69 -8.39 18.02
CA ALA A 82 7.81 -7.95 17.19
C ALA A 82 7.24 -7.37 15.89
N THR A 83 7.54 -6.10 15.64
CA THR A 83 7.23 -5.42 14.37
C THR A 83 7.92 -6.14 13.22
N GLN A 84 7.19 -7.04 12.57
CA GLN A 84 7.77 -7.92 11.57
C GLN A 84 6.74 -8.28 10.50
N TRP A 85 7.25 -8.38 9.27
CA TRP A 85 6.55 -8.98 8.16
C TRP A 85 6.73 -10.50 8.17
N TYR A 86 5.62 -11.23 8.11
CA TYR A 86 5.63 -12.67 7.87
C TYR A 86 4.95 -13.00 6.54
N THR A 87 5.29 -14.15 5.97
CA THR A 87 4.64 -14.63 4.75
C THR A 87 3.65 -15.73 5.11
N ALA A 88 2.49 -15.70 4.47
CA ALA A 88 1.41 -16.63 4.73
C ALA A 88 0.66 -16.98 3.45
N VAL A 89 -0.04 -18.11 3.48
CA VAL A 89 -1.02 -18.50 2.47
C VAL A 89 -2.41 -18.15 2.98
N ILE A 90 -3.21 -17.49 2.14
CA ILE A 90 -4.62 -17.21 2.45
C ILE A 90 -5.41 -18.50 2.21
N VAL A 91 -6.03 -19.02 3.25
CA VAL A 91 -6.76 -20.30 3.22
C VAL A 91 -8.26 -20.08 3.05
N GLY A 92 -8.78 -19.00 3.64
CA GLY A 92 -10.21 -18.71 3.62
C GLY A 92 -10.53 -17.28 4.00
N VAL A 93 -11.81 -16.95 3.87
CA VAL A 93 -12.38 -15.69 4.31
C VAL A 93 -13.60 -15.97 5.18
N ASN A 94 -13.73 -15.22 6.26
CA ASN A 94 -14.97 -15.16 7.02
C ASN A 94 -15.93 -14.18 6.33
N GLU A 95 -16.97 -14.70 5.65
CA GLU A 95 -17.92 -13.87 4.89
C GLU A 95 -18.73 -12.89 5.77
N HIS A 96 -18.81 -13.13 7.08
CA HIS A 96 -19.57 -12.27 7.99
C HIS A 96 -18.77 -11.05 8.46
N THR A 97 -17.46 -11.22 8.69
CA THR A 97 -16.57 -10.15 9.21
C THR A 97 -15.64 -9.57 8.16
N GLY A 98 -15.39 -10.28 7.06
CA GLY A 98 -14.37 -9.92 6.07
C GLY A 98 -12.94 -10.28 6.49
N GLU A 99 -12.76 -10.95 7.63
CA GLU A 99 -11.44 -11.39 8.08
C GLU A 99 -10.88 -12.50 7.19
N LEU A 100 -9.57 -12.46 6.96
CA LEU A 100 -8.84 -13.46 6.20
C LEU A 100 -8.17 -14.46 7.13
N THR A 101 -8.43 -15.73 6.88
CA THR A 101 -7.74 -16.83 7.53
C THR A 101 -6.45 -17.11 6.77
N VAL A 102 -5.31 -16.84 7.39
CA VAL A 102 -3.97 -16.98 6.80
C VAL A 102 -3.14 -17.99 7.59
N THR A 103 -2.38 -18.83 6.89
CA THR A 103 -1.45 -19.78 7.51
C THR A 103 -0.02 -19.32 7.29
N ASP A 104 0.70 -19.07 8.38
CA ASP A 104 2.11 -18.65 8.37
C ASP A 104 3.01 -19.74 7.76
N ASP A 105 3.88 -19.39 6.81
CA ASP A 105 4.75 -20.34 6.11
C ASP A 105 5.84 -20.98 7.00
N THR A 106 6.17 -20.33 8.11
CA THR A 106 7.28 -20.71 9.01
C THR A 106 6.80 -21.52 10.20
N VAL A 107 5.81 -21.01 10.94
CA VAL A 107 5.27 -21.67 12.14
C VAL A 107 4.09 -22.58 11.83
N LEU A 108 3.51 -22.49 10.62
CA LEU A 108 2.34 -23.26 10.18
C LEU A 108 1.12 -23.08 11.09
N GLU A 109 1.04 -21.96 11.78
CA GLU A 109 -0.11 -21.56 12.59
C GLU A 109 -1.09 -20.75 11.75
N GLU A 110 -2.37 -20.91 12.08
CA GLU A 110 -3.46 -20.16 11.47
C GLU A 110 -3.70 -18.87 12.27
N HIS A 111 -3.90 -17.77 11.53
CA HIS A 111 -4.22 -16.46 12.07
C HIS A 111 -5.47 -15.92 11.35
N SER A 112 -6.37 -15.30 12.11
CA SER A 112 -7.47 -14.50 11.56
C SER A 112 -7.03 -13.05 11.59
N GLU A 113 -6.87 -12.45 10.41
CA GLU A 113 -6.35 -11.09 10.26
C GLU A 113 -7.33 -10.27 9.42
N ASP A 114 -7.61 -9.04 9.86
CA ASP A 114 -8.45 -8.10 9.10
C ASP A 114 -7.58 -7.25 8.16
N PRO A 115 -7.67 -7.41 6.83
CA PRO A 115 -6.87 -6.64 5.87
C PRO A 115 -7.15 -5.13 5.90
N ALA A 116 -8.23 -4.67 6.53
CA ALA A 116 -8.48 -3.25 6.76
C ALA A 116 -7.72 -2.68 7.97
N LEU A 117 -7.30 -3.54 8.91
CA LEU A 117 -6.59 -3.16 10.13
C LEU A 117 -5.10 -3.48 10.09
N VAL A 118 -4.71 -4.53 9.35
CA VAL A 118 -3.30 -4.92 9.19
C VAL A 118 -2.80 -4.58 7.79
N GLN A 119 -1.52 -4.19 7.71
CA GLN A 119 -0.91 -4.01 6.40
C GLN A 119 -0.66 -5.38 5.76
N MET A 120 -1.30 -5.62 4.63
CA MET A 120 -1.20 -6.88 3.89
C MET A 120 -0.84 -6.63 2.43
N ARG A 121 -0.02 -7.49 1.81
CA ARG A 121 0.36 -7.37 0.40
C ARG A 121 0.36 -8.73 -0.28
N LEU A 122 -0.34 -8.86 -1.41
CA LEU A 122 -0.30 -10.07 -2.24
C LEU A 122 1.10 -10.28 -2.83
N LEU A 123 1.55 -11.52 -2.84
CA LEU A 123 2.84 -11.95 -3.38
C LEU A 123 2.64 -12.76 -4.66
N GLY A 124 3.53 -12.54 -5.63
CA GLY A 124 3.55 -13.24 -6.92
C GLY A 124 3.47 -12.27 -8.09
N ASP A 125 4.27 -12.53 -9.12
CA ASP A 125 4.32 -11.71 -10.33
C ASP A 125 3.00 -11.83 -11.09
N GLY A 126 2.38 -10.70 -11.43
CA GLY A 126 1.13 -10.66 -12.19
C GLY A 126 -0.13 -11.11 -11.45
N VAL A 127 -0.05 -11.49 -10.16
CA VAL A 127 -1.21 -11.98 -9.39
C VAL A 127 -2.37 -10.98 -9.39
N ILE A 128 -2.07 -9.70 -9.14
CA ILE A 128 -3.08 -8.63 -9.12
C ILE A 128 -3.70 -8.45 -10.51
N GLU A 129 -2.89 -8.47 -11.56
CA GLU A 129 -3.36 -8.33 -12.95
C GLU A 129 -4.23 -9.51 -13.38
N SER A 130 -3.84 -10.74 -13.00
CA SER A 130 -4.61 -11.96 -13.24
C SER A 130 -5.96 -11.93 -12.52
N ILE A 131 -5.99 -11.53 -11.24
CA ILE A 131 -7.25 -11.39 -10.48
C ILE A 131 -8.14 -10.33 -11.13
N MET A 132 -7.58 -9.18 -11.51
CA MET A 132 -8.33 -8.14 -12.22
C MET A 132 -8.90 -8.61 -13.56
N ARG A 133 -8.18 -9.49 -14.26
CA ARG A 133 -8.65 -10.11 -15.51
C ARG A 133 -9.70 -11.19 -15.27
N GLY A 134 -9.92 -11.60 -14.02
CA GLY A 134 -10.84 -12.68 -13.64
C GLY A 134 -10.24 -14.08 -13.84
N GLU A 135 -8.92 -14.20 -13.95
CA GLU A 135 -8.23 -15.48 -14.02
C GLU A 135 -8.23 -16.14 -12.63
N VAL A 136 -8.40 -17.47 -12.60
CA VAL A 136 -8.30 -18.24 -11.35
C VAL A 136 -6.83 -18.34 -10.97
N VAL A 137 -6.43 -17.55 -9.97
CA VAL A 137 -5.08 -17.61 -9.40
C VAL A 137 -5.03 -18.72 -8.35
N GLY A 138 -5.12 -19.97 -8.81
CA GLY A 138 -5.07 -21.14 -7.95
C GLY A 138 -3.63 -21.50 -7.62
N VAL A 139 -3.27 -21.39 -6.33
CA VAL A 139 -2.06 -21.96 -5.69
C VAL A 139 -0.78 -21.75 -6.49
N MET A 140 0.00 -20.72 -6.15
CA MET A 140 1.35 -20.58 -6.71
C MET A 140 2.12 -21.90 -6.52
N PRO A 141 2.61 -22.55 -7.60
CA PRO A 141 3.38 -23.77 -7.47
C PRO A 141 4.60 -23.49 -6.59
N ARG A 142 4.77 -24.30 -5.55
CA ARG A 142 5.86 -24.20 -4.59
C ARG A 142 7.17 -24.27 -5.39
N ARG A 143 7.88 -23.15 -5.52
CA ARG A 143 9.17 -23.10 -6.26
C ARG A 143 10.08 -24.18 -5.67
N SER A 144 10.45 -25.18 -6.47
CA SER A 144 11.33 -26.27 -6.03
C SER A 144 12.58 -25.69 -5.39
N ARG A 145 12.80 -26.00 -4.10
CA ARG A 145 14.05 -25.70 -3.43
C ARG A 145 15.11 -26.59 -4.06
N SER A 146 15.97 -26.03 -4.91
CA SER A 146 17.19 -26.72 -5.32
C SER A 146 18.08 -26.86 -4.07
N ASN A 147 18.12 -28.06 -3.50
CA ASN A 147 19.09 -28.42 -2.46
C ASN A 147 20.50 -28.33 -3.07
N LEU A 148 21.20 -27.22 -2.85
CA LEU A 148 22.65 -27.17 -2.93
C LEU A 148 23.19 -27.97 -1.72
N GLN A 149 23.25 -29.29 -1.88
CA GLN A 149 24.10 -30.13 -1.04
C GLN A 149 25.54 -29.73 -1.31
N VAL A 150 26.11 -28.93 -0.41
CA VAL A 150 27.57 -28.76 -0.31
C VAL A 150 28.10 -30.04 0.34
N SER A 151 28.65 -30.93 -0.47
CA SER A 151 29.43 -32.07 0.00
C SER A 151 30.82 -31.57 0.42
N TYR A 152 31.20 -31.83 1.67
CA TYR A 152 32.59 -31.76 2.14
C TYR A 152 33.25 -33.13 2.00
#